data_AF-A0A843X570-F1
#
_entry.id   AF-A0A843X570-F1
#
_cell.length_a   1.000
_cell.length_b   1.000
_cell.length_c   1.000
_cell.angle_alpha   90.00
_cell.angle_beta   90.00
_cell.angle_gamma   90.00
#
_symmetry.space_group_name_H-M   'P 1'
#
loop_
_entity.id
_entity.type
_entity.pdbx_description
1 polymer ?
#
loop_
_entity_poly.entity_id
_entity_poly.type
_entity_poly.pdbx_seq_one_letter_code
_entity_poly.pdbx_strand_id
1 'polypeptide(L)'
;MAISRGILGPPVLERSSSLAIPSSMSRFLHGGGDSVRREGLCLYADPLPARRSRTCSSSTSSSKRKVAVVKAAVRERVANVAGAEDPVKLKVRASVTIRKKAKEDIRETITRQWDALSDKIGWNVVLQLVSEDIDPKNKNAKKSGEAVLKDWSEKMNTKGDRVICTAEFTVDSAFGVPGAITVLNRHQKEFFLESIVVEGFPGDPVHFPCNSWVQSSRDHPKRRVFFYNKPFLPSETPPGLVKLREEELKELRGDGTSVRKLSDRIYDYDVYNDLGNPDKGMDLARPVLGGKEIPYPRRCRTGRPATDADLRAESRVEKPHPVYVPRDEAFDELKQGAFLAGRLRAVLHSLVPSIMATISADKHDFGSFHDVDSLYKEGLLLKMGLQDHLLRKIPLVRQIQDSSQGLLRYDTPTILASHDDRGLNGCT
;
A
#
# COMPACT_ATOMS: atom_id res chain seq x y z
N MET A 1 -48.81 31.90 -24.04
CA MET A 1 -49.00 32.57 -25.35
C MET A 1 -47.78 32.33 -26.20
N ALA A 2 -47.97 31.88 -27.44
CA ALA A 2 -46.98 31.77 -28.50
C ALA A 2 -46.41 33.17 -28.87
N ILE A 3 -45.25 33.33 -29.54
CA ILE A 3 -44.99 33.24 -31.00
C ILE A 3 -43.46 33.53 -31.18
N SER A 4 -42.63 32.68 -31.81
CA SER A 4 -42.02 32.75 -33.18
C SER A 4 -41.30 34.09 -33.54
N ARG A 5 -40.19 34.24 -34.30
CA ARG A 5 -39.51 33.47 -35.38
C ARG A 5 -38.24 34.26 -35.88
N GLY A 6 -37.33 33.62 -36.64
CA GLY A 6 -36.42 34.24 -37.64
C GLY A 6 -34.91 34.29 -37.27
N ILE A 7 -34.04 33.36 -37.69
CA ILE A 7 -33.31 33.19 -38.98
C ILE A 7 -32.40 34.36 -39.37
N LEU A 8 -31.06 34.13 -39.40
CA LEU A 8 -30.18 34.54 -40.49
C LEU A 8 -28.87 33.73 -40.48
N GLY A 9 -28.53 33.14 -41.63
CA GLY A 9 -27.25 32.50 -41.95
C GLY A 9 -26.25 33.47 -42.64
N PRO A 10 -25.14 32.96 -43.22
CA PRO A 10 -23.77 33.44 -43.01
C PRO A 10 -23.16 34.28 -44.15
N PRO A 11 -21.86 34.63 -44.09
CA PRO A 11 -20.92 34.14 -45.14
C PRO A 11 -19.54 33.75 -44.56
N VAL A 12 -18.90 32.63 -44.93
CA VAL A 12 -18.06 32.37 -46.13
C VAL A 12 -17.15 33.54 -46.53
N LEU A 13 -15.85 33.38 -46.24
CA LEU A 13 -14.76 34.07 -46.93
C LEU A 13 -13.56 33.13 -47.05
N GLU A 14 -13.35 32.62 -48.26
CA GLU A 14 -12.07 32.11 -48.76
C GLU A 14 -11.22 33.28 -49.31
N ARG A 15 -9.92 33.28 -48.98
CA ARG A 15 -8.76 33.50 -49.87
C ARG A 15 -7.49 33.48 -49.00
N SER A 16 -6.58 32.53 -49.20
CA SER A 16 -5.33 32.66 -49.99
C SER A 16 -4.48 33.86 -49.52
N SER A 17 -3.19 33.77 -49.19
CA SER A 17 -2.12 32.89 -49.65
C SER A 17 -0.82 33.21 -48.89
N SER A 18 0.06 32.19 -48.80
CA SER A 18 1.53 32.27 -48.80
C SER A 18 2.24 33.20 -47.81
N LEU A 19 2.96 32.60 -46.85
CA LEU A 19 4.38 32.87 -46.62
C LEU A 19 5.04 31.59 -46.09
N ALA A 20 5.97 31.07 -46.87
CA ALA A 20 6.88 29.98 -46.53
C ALA A 20 8.12 30.52 -45.80
N ILE A 21 9.05 29.60 -45.48
CA ILE A 21 10.46 29.74 -45.04
C ILE A 21 10.66 29.72 -43.50
N PRO A 22 11.61 28.92 -42.94
CA PRO A 22 12.02 27.55 -43.29
C PRO A 22 12.16 26.63 -42.06
N SER A 23 11.98 25.32 -42.28
CA SER A 23 12.40 24.26 -41.37
C SER A 23 13.90 23.96 -41.53
N SER A 24 14.65 24.12 -40.44
CA SER A 24 16.01 23.62 -40.21
C SER A 24 16.03 23.25 -38.71
N MET A 25 16.26 22.01 -38.26
CA MET A 25 17.20 20.99 -38.70
C MET A 25 16.53 19.61 -38.75
N SER A 26 16.62 18.95 -39.89
CA SER A 26 16.63 17.49 -39.97
C SER A 26 17.78 17.11 -40.91
N ARG A 27 18.78 16.46 -40.32
CA ARG A 27 19.98 15.79 -40.86
C ARG A 27 20.82 15.53 -39.60
N PHE A 28 20.90 14.32 -39.06
CA PHE A 28 21.72 13.23 -39.60
C PHE A 28 21.13 11.85 -39.26
N LEU A 29 20.71 11.12 -40.29
CA LEU A 29 20.76 9.66 -40.33
C LEU A 29 21.13 9.29 -41.77
N HIS A 30 22.37 8.86 -42.01
CA HIS A 30 22.74 7.76 -42.92
C HIS A 30 24.26 7.60 -42.97
N GLY A 31 24.71 6.34 -42.85
CA GLY A 31 25.99 5.89 -43.38
C GLY A 31 26.84 5.08 -42.39
N GLY A 32 26.79 3.74 -42.51
CA GLY A 32 27.77 2.84 -41.88
C GLY A 32 27.17 1.52 -41.43
N GLY A 33 26.82 0.66 -42.38
CA GLY A 33 26.50 -0.72 -42.08
C GLY A 33 27.77 -1.50 -41.74
N ASP A 34 27.71 -2.28 -40.67
CA ASP A 34 28.44 -3.54 -40.58
C ASP A 34 27.58 -4.54 -39.82
N SER A 35 27.39 -5.68 -40.47
CA SER A 35 26.84 -6.89 -39.88
C SER A 35 27.73 -7.34 -38.73
N VAL A 36 27.14 -7.81 -37.62
CA VAL A 36 27.51 -9.09 -36.97
C VAL A 36 26.72 -9.24 -35.65
N ARG A 37 26.01 -10.37 -35.57
CA ARG A 37 25.50 -11.10 -34.40
C ARG A 37 24.46 -10.45 -33.49
N ARG A 38 23.21 -10.87 -33.74
CA ARG A 38 22.18 -11.10 -32.72
C ARG A 38 22.72 -12.09 -31.67
N GLU A 39 22.96 -11.63 -30.46
CA GLU A 39 22.91 -12.48 -29.27
C GLU A 39 21.65 -12.09 -28.50
N GLY A 40 20.64 -12.97 -28.57
CA GLY A 40 19.47 -12.89 -27.72
C GLY A 40 19.88 -13.31 -26.30
N LEU A 41 19.79 -12.38 -25.36
CA LEU A 41 19.83 -12.71 -23.94
C LEU A 41 18.52 -13.42 -23.56
N CYS A 42 18.50 -14.73 -23.79
CA CYS A 42 17.58 -15.65 -23.14
C CYS A 42 17.96 -15.70 -21.65
N LEU A 43 17.07 -15.20 -20.79
CA LEU A 43 17.14 -15.50 -19.37
C LEU A 43 16.81 -16.99 -19.19
N TYR A 44 17.85 -17.78 -18.90
CA TYR A 44 17.74 -19.16 -18.46
C TYR A 44 16.90 -19.22 -17.18
N ALA A 45 15.77 -19.93 -17.24
CA ALA A 45 15.07 -20.41 -16.07
C ALA A 45 15.53 -21.86 -15.81
N ASP A 46 16.13 -22.12 -14.65
CA ASP A 46 16.47 -23.48 -14.24
C ASP A 46 15.19 -24.31 -14.00
N PRO A 47 15.13 -25.57 -14.47
CA PRO A 47 13.97 -26.43 -14.27
C PRO A 47 13.94 -27.04 -12.86
N LEU A 48 12.82 -26.84 -12.15
CA LEU A 48 12.49 -27.56 -10.92
C LEU A 48 12.22 -29.05 -11.21
N PRO A 49 12.66 -29.99 -10.34
CA PRO A 49 12.47 -31.41 -10.57
C PRO A 49 11.01 -31.86 -10.36
N ALA A 50 10.46 -32.50 -11.38
CA ALA A 50 9.16 -33.14 -11.39
C ALA A 50 9.09 -34.32 -10.40
N ARG A 51 8.18 -34.26 -9.43
CA ARG A 51 7.89 -35.39 -8.53
C ARG A 51 6.74 -36.23 -9.11
N ARG A 52 7.09 -37.44 -9.53
CA ARG A 52 6.24 -38.47 -10.15
C ARG A 52 4.97 -38.76 -9.35
N SER A 53 3.83 -38.73 -10.05
CA SER A 53 2.59 -39.39 -9.66
C SER A 53 2.79 -40.91 -9.62
N ARG A 54 2.43 -41.55 -8.50
CA ARG A 54 2.18 -43.00 -8.45
C ARG A 54 0.68 -43.22 -8.38
N THR A 55 0.11 -43.61 -9.51
CA THR A 55 -1.14 -44.34 -9.61
C THR A 55 -0.89 -45.78 -9.15
N CYS A 56 -1.71 -46.28 -8.23
CA CYS A 56 -1.79 -47.71 -7.96
C CYS A 56 -3.26 -48.13 -8.07
N SER A 57 -3.48 -49.02 -9.04
CA SER A 57 -4.73 -49.70 -9.34
C SER A 57 -5.07 -50.77 -8.31
N SER A 58 -6.36 -51.05 -8.25
CA SER A 58 -7.11 -52.07 -7.52
C SER A 58 -6.47 -53.46 -7.38
N SER A 59 -6.72 -54.09 -6.23
CA SER A 59 -6.90 -55.54 -6.13
C SER A 59 -8.03 -55.89 -5.15
N THR A 60 -9.07 -56.50 -5.68
CA THR A 60 -10.16 -57.19 -4.99
C THR A 60 -9.66 -58.41 -4.21
N SER A 61 -10.07 -58.56 -2.95
CA SER A 61 -10.16 -59.87 -2.30
C SER A 61 -11.38 -59.94 -1.40
N SER A 62 -12.34 -60.75 -1.81
CA SER A 62 -13.54 -61.12 -1.07
C SER A 62 -13.23 -62.12 0.05
N SER A 63 -13.72 -61.87 1.27
CA SER A 63 -13.98 -62.96 2.22
C SER A 63 -15.18 -62.63 3.11
N LYS A 64 -16.08 -63.60 3.24
CA LYS A 64 -17.41 -63.54 3.89
C LYS A 64 -17.32 -63.87 5.38
N ARG A 65 -18.39 -63.47 6.11
CA ARG A 65 -18.90 -63.91 7.44
C ARG A 65 -18.63 -62.91 8.58
N LYS A 66 -19.54 -62.60 9.50
CA LYS A 66 -20.88 -63.12 9.87
C LYS A 66 -21.64 -61.97 10.56
N VAL A 67 -22.93 -61.85 10.30
CA VAL A 67 -23.86 -60.94 11.00
C VAL A 67 -24.21 -61.55 12.35
N ALA A 68 -24.06 -60.79 13.43
CA ALA A 68 -24.67 -61.07 14.73
C ALA A 68 -25.67 -59.96 15.04
N VAL A 69 -26.94 -60.35 15.11
CA VAL A 69 -28.06 -59.53 15.55
C VAL A 69 -27.96 -59.36 17.07
N VAL A 70 -27.96 -58.12 17.56
CA VAL A 70 -28.22 -57.82 18.97
C VAL A 70 -29.34 -56.80 19.04
N LYS A 71 -30.50 -57.24 19.54
CA LYS A 71 -31.58 -56.38 20.01
C LYS A 71 -31.14 -55.71 21.31
N ALA A 72 -31.31 -54.39 21.44
CA ALA A 72 -31.26 -53.74 22.74
C ALA A 72 -32.29 -52.60 22.82
N ALA A 73 -33.25 -52.84 23.71
CA ALA A 73 -34.23 -52.00 24.36
C ALA A 73 -34.26 -50.49 24.07
N VAL A 74 -35.45 -50.03 23.67
CA VAL A 74 -35.94 -48.67 23.87
C VAL A 74 -35.89 -48.35 25.37
N ARG A 75 -35.18 -47.28 25.73
CA ARG A 75 -35.26 -46.66 27.05
C ARG A 75 -35.80 -45.27 26.86
N GLU A 76 -37.07 -45.06 27.22
CA GLU A 76 -37.62 -43.73 27.44
C GLU A 76 -36.69 -42.96 28.39
N ARG A 77 -36.19 -41.81 27.93
CA ARG A 77 -35.61 -40.80 28.80
C ARG A 77 -36.60 -39.65 28.87
N VAL A 78 -37.29 -39.63 30.00
CA VAL A 78 -37.96 -38.48 30.60
C VAL A 78 -37.12 -37.22 30.35
N ALA A 79 -37.73 -36.25 29.68
CA ALA A 79 -37.18 -34.92 29.55
C ALA A 79 -37.15 -34.27 30.93
N ASN A 80 -35.99 -34.31 31.59
CA ASN A 80 -35.71 -33.38 32.67
C ASN A 80 -35.54 -32.00 32.04
N VAL A 81 -36.54 -31.16 32.24
CA VAL A 81 -36.43 -29.70 32.08
C VAL A 81 -35.44 -29.22 33.12
N ALA A 82 -34.16 -29.22 32.75
CA ALA A 82 -33.13 -28.50 33.49
C ALA A 82 -33.43 -27.01 33.33
N GLY A 83 -33.69 -26.35 34.46
CA GLY A 83 -33.84 -24.89 34.52
C GLY A 83 -32.63 -24.21 33.88
N ALA A 84 -32.90 -23.11 33.19
CA ALA A 84 -31.86 -22.23 32.69
C ALA A 84 -31.09 -21.66 33.90
N GLU A 85 -29.95 -22.27 34.22
CA GLU A 85 -28.95 -21.65 35.08
C GLU A 85 -28.50 -20.35 34.39
N ASP A 86 -28.50 -19.25 35.12
CA ASP A 86 -28.02 -17.97 34.59
C ASP A 86 -26.59 -18.14 34.07
N PRO A 87 -26.30 -17.71 32.83
CA PRO A 87 -25.00 -17.93 32.25
C PRO A 87 -23.91 -17.26 33.08
N VAL A 88 -22.96 -18.07 33.56
CA VAL A 88 -21.79 -17.59 34.30
C VAL A 88 -21.04 -16.60 33.41
N LYS A 89 -20.93 -15.35 33.87
CA LYS A 89 -20.26 -14.28 33.12
C LYS A 89 -18.76 -14.31 33.40
N LEU A 90 -17.97 -14.40 32.33
CA LEU A 90 -16.52 -14.33 32.34
C LEU A 90 -16.08 -12.89 32.07
N LYS A 91 -15.17 -12.37 32.90
CA LYS A 91 -14.47 -11.10 32.65
C LYS A 91 -13.19 -11.39 31.89
N VAL A 92 -13.01 -10.74 30.76
CA VAL A 92 -11.90 -10.93 29.83
C VAL A 92 -11.28 -9.58 29.51
N ARG A 93 -9.96 -9.52 29.39
CA ARG A 93 -9.20 -8.27 29.20
C ARG A 93 -8.46 -8.33 27.89
N ALA A 94 -8.59 -7.29 27.08
CA ALA A 94 -7.76 -7.10 25.89
C ALA A 94 -6.69 -6.04 26.14
N SER A 95 -5.47 -6.35 25.73
CA SER A 95 -4.35 -5.43 25.60
C SER A 95 -4.17 -5.06 24.14
N VAL A 96 -4.31 -3.79 23.80
CA VAL A 96 -4.33 -3.24 22.45
C VAL A 96 -3.07 -2.42 22.23
N THR A 97 -2.21 -2.88 21.32
CA THR A 97 -0.94 -2.20 20.98
C THR A 97 -1.15 -1.29 19.78
N ILE A 98 -0.93 0.01 19.97
CA ILE A 98 -1.06 1.05 18.95
C ILE A 98 0.32 1.66 18.70
N ARG A 99 0.63 1.94 17.43
CA ARG A 99 1.84 2.68 17.02
C ARG A 99 1.49 4.13 16.72
N LYS A 100 2.29 5.05 17.25
CA LYS A 100 2.14 6.50 17.03
C LYS A 100 2.73 6.91 15.68
N LYS A 101 2.17 7.96 15.09
CA LYS A 101 2.74 8.63 13.90
C LYS A 101 3.90 9.53 14.32
N ALA A 102 5.05 9.40 13.63
CA ALA A 102 6.24 10.19 13.93
C ALA A 102 6.07 11.70 13.70
N LYS A 103 5.23 12.13 12.74
CA LYS A 103 4.97 13.57 12.49
C LYS A 103 3.90 14.18 13.40
N GLU A 104 3.13 13.37 14.12
CA GLU A 104 2.17 13.92 15.07
C GLU A 104 2.87 14.54 16.28
N ASP A 105 4.03 13.98 16.70
CA ASP A 105 4.92 14.49 17.76
C ASP A 105 5.31 15.99 17.59
N ILE A 106 5.35 16.52 16.35
CA ILE A 106 5.79 17.90 16.08
C ILE A 106 4.61 18.89 16.11
N ARG A 107 3.38 18.44 15.84
CA ARG A 107 2.15 19.28 15.94
C ARG A 107 1.50 19.19 17.33
N GLU A 108 2.12 18.45 18.24
CA GLU A 108 1.58 18.12 19.56
C GLU A 108 1.30 19.32 20.49
N THR A 109 1.88 20.49 20.25
CA THR A 109 1.73 21.59 21.22
C THR A 109 0.32 22.18 21.26
N ILE A 110 -0.51 21.98 20.22
CA ILE A 110 -1.84 22.63 20.10
C ILE A 110 -3.02 21.66 20.31
N THR A 111 -2.85 20.36 20.04
CA THR A 111 -3.91 19.34 20.19
C THR A 111 -4.13 18.85 21.64
N ARG A 112 -3.17 19.09 22.54
CA ARG A 112 -3.16 18.60 23.93
C ARG A 112 -4.37 19.01 24.78
N GLN A 113 -5.02 20.14 24.47
CA GLN A 113 -6.17 20.62 25.25
C GLN A 113 -7.52 20.03 24.82
N TRP A 114 -7.64 19.48 23.60
CA TRP A 114 -8.92 19.03 23.07
C TRP A 114 -9.17 17.53 23.29
N ASP A 115 -8.11 16.73 23.36
CA ASP A 115 -8.20 15.26 23.44
C ASP A 115 -8.50 14.73 24.85
N ALA A 116 -8.14 15.46 25.91
CA ALA A 116 -8.47 15.07 27.29
C ALA A 116 -9.98 15.21 27.62
N LEU A 117 -10.71 16.03 26.85
CA LEU A 117 -12.17 16.18 26.95
C LEU A 117 -12.92 15.16 26.05
N SER A 118 -12.23 14.54 25.10
CA SER A 118 -12.78 13.63 24.08
C SER A 118 -13.22 12.27 24.65
N ASP A 119 -12.49 11.72 25.62
CA ASP A 119 -12.80 10.41 26.21
C ASP A 119 -14.16 10.39 26.96
N LYS A 120 -14.71 11.57 27.28
CA LYS A 120 -16.06 11.75 27.84
C LYS A 120 -17.13 12.11 26.80
N ILE A 121 -16.73 12.47 25.57
CA ILE A 121 -17.61 12.94 24.48
C ILE A 121 -17.51 11.97 23.30
N GLY A 122 -18.04 10.75 23.44
CA GLY A 122 -18.38 9.83 22.33
C GLY A 122 -17.28 9.43 21.33
N TRP A 123 -16.06 9.95 21.45
CA TRP A 123 -14.90 9.67 20.61
C TRP A 123 -14.07 8.60 21.28
N ASN A 124 -14.36 7.36 20.93
CA ASN A 124 -13.70 6.20 21.49
C ASN A 124 -13.42 5.13 20.44
N VAL A 125 -12.56 4.19 20.79
CA VAL A 125 -12.39 2.95 20.04
C VAL A 125 -13.26 1.89 20.69
N VAL A 126 -14.16 1.31 19.91
CA VAL A 126 -15.06 0.24 20.37
C VAL A 126 -14.60 -1.08 19.78
N LEU A 127 -14.46 -2.07 20.65
CA LEU A 127 -14.09 -3.43 20.32
C LEU A 127 -15.27 -4.38 20.55
N GLN A 128 -15.39 -5.41 19.72
CA GLN A 128 -16.35 -6.49 19.94
C GLN A 128 -15.76 -7.82 19.47
N LEU A 129 -15.73 -8.81 20.37
CA LEU A 129 -15.26 -10.17 20.07
C LEU A 129 -16.32 -10.94 19.28
N VAL A 130 -15.84 -11.80 18.41
CA VAL A 130 -16.66 -12.73 17.62
C VAL A 130 -16.11 -14.14 17.80
N SER A 131 -17.01 -15.05 18.17
CA SER A 131 -16.69 -16.46 18.42
C SER A 131 -16.53 -17.25 17.11
N GLU A 132 -15.76 -18.33 17.18
CA GLU A 132 -15.79 -19.43 16.21
C GLU A 132 -17.16 -20.12 16.14
N ASP A 133 -17.92 -20.06 17.23
CA ASP A 133 -19.22 -20.71 17.36
C ASP A 133 -20.38 -19.89 16.79
N ILE A 134 -21.38 -20.61 16.32
CA ILE A 134 -22.69 -20.05 15.96
C ILE A 134 -23.61 -20.06 17.18
N ASP A 135 -24.37 -18.99 17.35
CA ASP A 135 -25.47 -18.91 18.30
C ASP A 135 -26.62 -19.81 17.81
N PRO A 136 -27.05 -20.81 18.60
CA PRO A 136 -28.10 -21.74 18.20
C PRO A 136 -29.45 -21.06 17.93
N LYS A 137 -29.72 -19.89 18.55
CA LYS A 137 -30.99 -19.17 18.45
C LYS A 137 -31.11 -18.39 17.14
N ASN A 138 -30.08 -17.65 16.76
CA ASN A 138 -30.13 -16.72 15.62
C ASN A 138 -29.31 -17.18 14.40
N LYS A 139 -28.58 -18.30 14.51
CA LYS A 139 -27.73 -18.87 13.45
C LYS A 139 -26.60 -17.94 12.95
N ASN A 140 -26.27 -16.89 13.69
CA ASN A 140 -25.12 -16.03 13.45
C ASN A 140 -23.99 -16.34 14.44
N ALA A 141 -22.79 -15.84 14.17
CA ALA A 141 -21.68 -15.91 15.11
C ALA A 141 -22.04 -15.31 16.48
N LYS A 142 -21.64 -15.97 17.57
CA LYS A 142 -21.78 -15.38 18.91
C LYS A 142 -20.90 -14.13 19.00
N LYS A 143 -21.45 -13.03 19.52
CA LYS A 143 -20.75 -11.75 19.69
C LYS A 143 -20.75 -11.31 21.14
N SER A 144 -19.65 -10.73 21.60
CA SER A 144 -19.61 -10.12 22.94
C SER A 144 -20.43 -8.84 22.99
N GLY A 145 -20.65 -8.33 24.20
CA GLY A 145 -20.95 -6.91 24.37
C GLY A 145 -19.83 -6.03 23.80
N GLU A 146 -20.15 -4.77 23.51
CA GLU A 146 -19.16 -3.78 23.11
C GLU A 146 -18.26 -3.41 24.30
N ALA A 147 -16.95 -3.40 24.08
CA ALA A 147 -15.98 -2.91 25.05
C ALA A 147 -15.34 -1.63 24.53
N VAL A 148 -15.29 -0.61 25.38
CA VAL A 148 -14.64 0.65 25.06
C VAL A 148 -13.19 0.59 25.51
N LEU A 149 -12.29 1.02 24.64
CA LEU A 149 -10.87 1.13 24.95
C LEU A 149 -10.65 2.22 26.01
N LYS A 150 -9.93 1.87 27.08
CA LYS A 150 -9.61 2.77 28.19
C LYS A 150 -8.20 3.35 28.06
N ASP A 151 -7.98 4.46 28.75
CA ASP A 151 -6.70 5.16 28.91
C ASP A 151 -6.06 5.64 27.60
N TRP A 152 -6.86 5.83 26.53
CA TRP A 152 -6.34 6.24 25.23
C TRP A 152 -5.59 7.57 25.32
N SER A 153 -6.24 8.62 25.83
CA SER A 153 -5.66 9.97 25.92
C SER A 153 -4.39 10.00 26.79
N GLU A 154 -4.46 9.44 27.99
CA GLU A 154 -3.34 9.39 28.92
C GLU A 154 -2.11 8.69 28.31
N LYS A 155 -2.34 7.54 27.66
CA LYS A 155 -1.24 6.75 27.08
C LYS A 155 -0.70 7.34 25.80
N MET A 156 -1.54 7.94 24.96
CA MET A 156 -1.08 8.61 23.74
C MET A 156 -0.17 9.81 24.02
N ASN A 157 -0.21 10.40 25.22
CA ASN A 157 0.71 11.47 25.63
C ASN A 157 2.07 11.00 26.18
N THR A 158 2.26 9.69 26.37
CA THR A 158 3.53 9.15 26.91
C THR A 158 4.66 9.19 25.88
N LYS A 159 5.92 9.27 26.33
CA LYS A 159 7.06 9.18 25.40
C LYS A 159 7.21 7.74 24.86
N GLY A 160 7.36 7.61 23.54
CA GLY A 160 7.62 6.33 22.87
C GLY A 160 6.67 6.04 21.72
N ASP A 161 7.14 5.24 20.77
CA ASP A 161 6.47 4.98 19.48
C ASP A 161 5.26 4.04 19.60
N ARG A 162 5.13 3.34 20.74
CA ARG A 162 4.09 2.33 20.99
C ARG A 162 3.39 2.57 22.32
N VAL A 163 2.07 2.37 22.33
CA VAL A 163 1.26 2.42 23.55
C VAL A 163 0.37 1.20 23.67
N ILE A 164 0.11 0.78 24.90
CA ILE A 164 -0.73 -0.38 25.21
C ILE A 164 -1.96 0.07 25.98
N CYS A 165 -3.09 0.16 25.29
CA CYS A 165 -4.39 0.48 25.88
C CYS A 165 -5.12 -0.81 26.30
N THR A 166 -6.09 -0.72 27.22
CA THR A 166 -6.80 -1.89 27.72
C THR A 166 -8.31 -1.77 27.49
N ALA A 167 -8.96 -2.89 27.23
CA ALA A 167 -10.42 -2.98 27.15
C ALA A 167 -10.90 -4.19 27.94
N GLU A 168 -12.06 -4.08 28.59
CA GLU A 168 -12.64 -5.16 29.38
C GLU A 168 -13.95 -5.61 28.76
N PHE A 169 -14.09 -6.92 28.57
CA PHE A 169 -15.27 -7.57 28.05
C PHE A 169 -15.93 -8.36 29.17
N THR A 170 -17.25 -8.43 29.12
CA THR A 170 -18.03 -9.41 29.87
C THR A 170 -18.67 -10.35 28.86
N VAL A 171 -18.26 -11.62 28.86
CA VAL A 171 -18.73 -12.64 27.92
C VAL A 171 -19.40 -13.79 28.67
N ASP A 172 -20.31 -14.47 28.00
CA ASP A 172 -20.93 -15.69 28.50
C ASP A 172 -19.87 -16.82 28.61
N SER A 173 -19.93 -17.67 29.62
CA SER A 173 -19.05 -18.83 29.72
C SER A 173 -19.18 -19.79 28.53
N ALA A 174 -20.36 -19.84 27.89
CA ALA A 174 -20.64 -20.57 26.68
C ALA A 174 -20.26 -19.80 25.40
N PHE A 175 -19.52 -18.69 25.48
CA PHE A 175 -19.08 -17.91 24.33
C PHE A 175 -18.19 -18.71 23.37
N GLY A 176 -17.44 -19.69 23.89
CA GLY A 176 -16.48 -20.46 23.10
C GLY A 176 -15.18 -19.70 22.85
N VAL A 177 -14.46 -20.08 21.80
CA VAL A 177 -13.15 -19.48 21.46
C VAL A 177 -13.36 -18.22 20.62
N PRO A 178 -12.78 -17.05 21.00
CA PRO A 178 -12.82 -15.86 20.16
C PRO A 178 -11.92 -16.06 18.93
N GLY A 179 -12.51 -16.00 17.73
CA GLY A 179 -11.79 -16.18 16.46
C GLY A 179 -11.56 -14.88 15.67
N ALA A 180 -12.36 -13.84 15.95
CA ALA A 180 -12.18 -12.51 15.38
C ALA A 180 -12.52 -11.42 16.40
N ILE A 181 -12.03 -10.21 16.13
CA ILE A 181 -12.34 -8.99 16.87
C ILE A 181 -12.66 -7.89 15.88
N THR A 182 -13.77 -7.18 16.12
CA THR A 182 -14.14 -6.00 15.33
C THR A 182 -13.74 -4.73 16.06
N VAL A 183 -13.31 -3.73 15.31
CA VAL A 183 -12.80 -2.44 15.79
C VAL A 183 -13.54 -1.32 15.09
N LEU A 184 -14.14 -0.41 15.85
CA LEU A 184 -14.75 0.81 15.37
C LEU A 184 -14.00 2.00 15.95
N ASN A 185 -13.43 2.83 15.09
CA ASN A 185 -12.75 4.06 15.49
C ASN A 185 -13.71 5.25 15.40
N ARG A 186 -14.13 5.82 16.53
CA ARG A 186 -14.92 7.05 16.57
C ARG A 186 -14.09 8.32 16.75
N HIS A 187 -12.76 8.22 16.76
CA HIS A 187 -11.90 9.38 16.68
C HIS A 187 -11.91 9.98 15.28
N GLN A 188 -11.47 11.24 15.17
CA GLN A 188 -11.44 11.96 13.89
C GLN A 188 -10.34 11.46 12.96
N LYS A 189 -9.26 10.93 13.52
CA LYS A 189 -8.09 10.47 12.77
C LYS A 189 -7.99 8.95 12.79
N GLU A 190 -7.42 8.40 11.74
CA GLU A 190 -6.95 7.01 11.73
C GLU A 190 -5.75 6.81 12.68
N PHE A 191 -5.57 5.59 13.15
CA PHE A 191 -4.40 5.19 13.93
C PHE A 191 -3.88 3.84 13.44
N PHE A 192 -2.61 3.52 13.73
CA PHE A 192 -2.02 2.24 13.35
C PHE A 192 -2.18 1.22 14.49
N LEU A 193 -3.00 0.19 14.25
CA LEU A 193 -3.21 -0.91 15.18
C LEU A 193 -2.20 -2.02 14.89
N GLU A 194 -1.30 -2.28 15.84
CA GLU A 194 -0.25 -3.28 15.68
C GLU A 194 -0.78 -4.68 16.06
N SER A 195 -1.36 -4.83 17.24
CA SER A 195 -1.88 -6.11 17.73
C SER A 195 -2.92 -5.95 18.83
N ILE A 196 -3.74 -6.99 19.01
CA ILE A 196 -4.61 -7.15 20.18
C ILE A 196 -4.33 -8.52 20.81
N VAL A 197 -4.19 -8.57 22.13
CA VAL A 197 -4.04 -9.81 22.90
C VAL A 197 -5.17 -9.89 23.91
N VAL A 198 -5.93 -10.98 23.92
CA VAL A 198 -7.08 -11.17 24.80
C VAL A 198 -6.78 -12.27 25.82
N GLU A 199 -6.86 -11.91 27.09
CA GLU A 199 -6.62 -12.77 28.25
C GLU A 199 -7.90 -12.99 29.05
N GLY A 200 -8.02 -14.15 29.70
CA GLY A 200 -9.12 -14.47 30.62
C GLY A 200 -10.04 -15.60 30.14
N PHE A 201 -9.91 -16.07 28.89
CA PHE A 201 -10.54 -17.32 28.45
C PHE A 201 -9.81 -18.54 29.04
N PRO A 202 -10.47 -19.69 29.19
CA PRO A 202 -9.80 -20.94 29.55
C PRO A 202 -8.74 -21.30 28.49
N GLY A 203 -7.48 -21.42 28.90
CA GLY A 203 -6.35 -21.74 28.02
C GLY A 203 -5.41 -20.56 27.78
N ASP A 204 -4.71 -20.59 26.65
CA ASP A 204 -3.71 -19.58 26.30
C ASP A 204 -4.35 -18.26 25.83
N PRO A 205 -3.66 -17.12 26.01
CA PRO A 205 -4.08 -15.84 25.46
C PRO A 205 -4.31 -15.90 23.95
N VAL A 206 -5.34 -15.23 23.47
CA VAL A 206 -5.68 -15.20 22.04
C VAL A 206 -5.05 -13.97 21.40
N HIS A 207 -4.29 -14.19 20.32
CA HIS A 207 -3.51 -13.17 19.64
C HIS A 207 -4.13 -12.78 18.29
N PHE A 208 -4.33 -11.47 18.09
CA PHE A 208 -4.82 -10.87 16.85
C PHE A 208 -3.72 -9.98 16.24
N PRO A 209 -2.93 -10.50 15.28
CA PRO A 209 -1.92 -9.71 14.57
C PRO A 209 -2.60 -8.77 13.57
N CYS A 210 -2.61 -7.47 13.86
CA CYS A 210 -3.43 -6.51 13.10
C CYS A 210 -2.62 -5.80 12.01
N ASN A 211 -1.51 -5.16 12.38
CA ASN A 211 -0.60 -4.40 11.51
C ASN A 211 -1.31 -3.58 10.41
N SER A 212 -2.29 -2.77 10.80
CA SER A 212 -3.12 -2.03 9.84
C SER A 212 -3.59 -0.70 10.38
N TRP A 213 -3.79 0.26 9.47
CA TRP A 213 -4.43 1.53 9.76
C TRP A 213 -5.93 1.35 9.98
N VAL A 214 -6.47 1.79 11.11
CA VAL A 214 -7.91 1.79 11.40
C VAL A 214 -8.50 3.18 11.11
N GLN A 215 -9.25 3.28 10.01
CA GLN A 215 -9.87 4.50 9.52
C GLN A 215 -10.90 5.05 10.51
N SER A 216 -11.12 6.38 10.51
CA SER A 216 -12.22 6.98 11.25
C SER A 216 -13.57 6.48 10.71
N SER A 217 -14.53 6.29 11.61
CA SER A 217 -15.93 5.98 11.25
C SER A 217 -16.60 7.05 10.38
N ARG A 218 -16.05 8.27 10.33
CA ARG A 218 -16.48 9.31 9.37
C ARG A 218 -16.14 8.96 7.93
N ASP A 219 -14.97 8.35 7.72
CA ASP A 219 -14.47 7.98 6.40
C ASP A 219 -14.93 6.56 6.02
N HIS A 220 -14.97 5.67 7.00
CA HIS A 220 -15.34 4.27 6.85
C HIS A 220 -16.26 3.83 8.00
N PRO A 221 -17.59 3.93 7.85
CA PRO A 221 -18.54 3.70 8.95
C PRO A 221 -18.63 2.23 9.40
N LYS A 222 -18.12 1.30 8.59
CA LYS A 222 -18.09 -0.12 8.92
C LYS A 222 -16.98 -0.44 9.90
N ARG A 223 -17.21 -1.49 10.69
CA ARG A 223 -16.20 -1.98 11.64
C ARG A 223 -15.13 -2.75 10.89
N ARG A 224 -13.88 -2.48 11.24
CA ARG A 224 -12.73 -3.28 10.78
C ARG A 224 -12.74 -4.61 11.50
N VAL A 225 -12.49 -5.71 10.79
CA VAL A 225 -12.35 -7.03 11.39
C VAL A 225 -10.88 -7.46 11.40
N PHE A 226 -10.46 -8.08 12.48
CA PHE A 226 -9.15 -8.71 12.62
C PHE A 226 -9.35 -10.14 13.11
N PHE A 227 -8.71 -11.09 12.45
CA PHE A 227 -8.74 -12.50 12.81
C PHE A 227 -7.57 -12.83 13.73
N TYR A 228 -7.76 -13.81 14.61
CA TYR A 228 -6.66 -14.38 15.38
C TYR A 228 -5.62 -15.10 14.49
N ASN A 229 -4.48 -15.45 15.07
CA ASN A 229 -3.33 -16.01 14.35
C ASN A 229 -3.43 -17.52 13.98
N LYS A 230 -4.62 -18.12 13.97
CA LYS A 230 -4.80 -19.51 13.52
C LYS A 230 -5.17 -19.57 12.03
N PRO A 231 -4.40 -20.29 11.19
CA PRO A 231 -4.68 -20.39 9.76
C PRO A 231 -5.75 -21.45 9.47
N PHE A 232 -6.64 -21.15 8.51
CA PHE A 232 -7.66 -22.09 8.02
C PHE A 232 -7.80 -22.02 6.50
N LEU A 233 -7.94 -23.19 5.87
CA LEU A 233 -8.47 -23.27 4.51
C LEU A 233 -9.94 -22.80 4.48
N PRO A 234 -10.48 -22.39 3.32
CA PRO A 234 -11.88 -22.00 3.21
C PRO A 234 -12.86 -23.06 3.76
N SER A 235 -12.60 -24.35 3.48
CA SER A 235 -13.41 -25.48 3.96
C SER A 235 -13.30 -25.76 5.46
N GLU A 236 -12.26 -25.25 6.11
CA GLU A 236 -11.96 -25.46 7.53
C GLU A 236 -12.28 -24.22 8.38
N THR A 237 -12.73 -23.14 7.74
CA THR A 237 -13.03 -21.89 8.44
C THR A 237 -14.14 -22.13 9.46
N PRO A 238 -13.93 -21.81 10.75
CA PRO A 238 -14.94 -22.03 11.77
C PRO A 238 -16.29 -21.41 11.39
N PRO A 239 -17.43 -22.09 11.65
CA PRO A 239 -18.73 -21.67 11.13
C PRO A 239 -19.13 -20.23 11.49
N GLY A 240 -18.76 -19.75 12.69
CA GLY A 240 -19.00 -18.36 13.12
C GLY A 240 -18.19 -17.31 12.34
N LEU A 241 -17.09 -17.70 11.68
CA LEU A 241 -16.18 -16.78 10.99
C LEU A 241 -16.39 -16.75 9.46
N VAL A 242 -17.08 -17.73 8.89
CA VAL A 242 -17.28 -17.86 7.43
C VAL A 242 -17.80 -16.56 6.81
N LYS A 243 -18.89 -16.02 7.37
CA LYS A 243 -19.51 -14.80 6.88
C LYS A 243 -18.57 -13.58 6.97
N LEU A 244 -17.85 -13.43 8.08
CA LEU A 244 -16.89 -12.32 8.24
C LEU A 244 -15.74 -12.42 7.25
N ARG A 245 -15.25 -13.64 6.98
CA ARG A 245 -14.20 -13.88 5.98
C ARG A 245 -14.66 -13.46 4.59
N GLU A 246 -15.87 -13.82 4.20
CA GLU A 246 -16.45 -13.45 2.90
C GLU A 246 -16.69 -11.94 2.78
N GLU A 247 -17.20 -11.31 3.85
CA GLU A 247 -17.46 -9.87 3.91
C GLU A 247 -16.14 -9.06 3.79
N GLU A 248 -15.10 -9.40 4.56
CA GLU A 248 -13.79 -8.72 4.45
C GLU A 248 -13.19 -8.89 3.05
N LEU A 249 -13.27 -10.09 2.46
CA LEU A 249 -12.78 -10.30 1.08
C LEU A 249 -13.55 -9.47 0.05
N LYS A 250 -14.87 -9.32 0.22
CA LYS A 250 -15.69 -8.49 -0.65
C LYS A 250 -15.34 -7.01 -0.50
N GLU A 251 -15.09 -6.54 0.72
CA GLU A 251 -14.68 -5.17 0.99
C GLU A 251 -13.29 -4.86 0.41
N LEU A 252 -12.35 -5.79 0.53
CA LEU A 252 -11.01 -5.65 -0.06
C LEU A 252 -11.03 -5.62 -1.58
N ARG A 253 -11.98 -6.29 -2.25
CA ARG A 253 -12.13 -6.21 -3.72
C ARG A 253 -12.80 -4.91 -4.17
N GLY A 254 -13.66 -4.35 -3.33
CA GLY A 254 -14.52 -3.23 -3.70
C GLY A 254 -15.54 -3.60 -4.78
N ASP A 255 -16.06 -2.58 -5.46
CA ASP A 255 -17.10 -2.72 -6.50
C ASP A 255 -16.58 -2.44 -7.92
N GLY A 256 -15.27 -2.15 -8.07
CA GLY A 256 -14.65 -1.79 -9.35
C GLY A 256 -15.03 -0.40 -9.89
N THR A 257 -15.80 0.38 -9.13
CA THR A 257 -16.26 1.72 -9.50
C THR A 257 -15.60 2.78 -8.63
N SER A 258 -15.83 4.08 -8.87
CA SER A 258 -15.33 5.22 -8.07
C SER A 258 -13.82 5.47 -8.05
N VAL A 259 -13.45 6.68 -7.62
CA VAL A 259 -12.06 7.14 -7.41
C VAL A 259 -11.59 6.64 -6.04
N ARG A 260 -10.36 6.11 -5.97
CA ARG A 260 -9.78 5.64 -4.72
C ARG A 260 -9.37 6.80 -3.79
N LYS A 261 -9.70 6.69 -2.51
CA LYS A 261 -9.25 7.58 -1.44
C LYS A 261 -8.01 7.01 -0.78
N LEU A 262 -7.14 7.87 -0.22
CA LEU A 262 -5.91 7.43 0.46
C LEU A 262 -6.15 6.50 1.66
N SER A 263 -7.34 6.56 2.26
CA SER A 263 -7.75 5.68 3.37
C SER A 263 -8.33 4.34 2.92
N ASP A 264 -8.61 4.14 1.62
CA ASP A 264 -9.21 2.92 1.09
C ASP A 264 -8.24 1.73 1.14
N ARG A 265 -8.77 0.54 1.39
CA ARG A 265 -8.05 -0.75 1.36
C ARG A 265 -8.47 -1.63 0.17
N ILE A 266 -8.86 -1.00 -0.94
CA ILE A 266 -9.45 -1.68 -2.09
C ILE A 266 -8.36 -2.09 -3.09
N TYR A 267 -8.28 -3.38 -3.35
CA TYR A 267 -7.38 -4.01 -4.31
C TYR A 267 -8.16 -4.36 -5.57
N ASP A 268 -7.80 -3.70 -6.67
CA ASP A 268 -8.40 -3.94 -7.97
C ASP A 268 -7.38 -3.64 -9.08
N TYR A 269 -7.69 -4.07 -10.30
CA TYR A 269 -6.78 -4.05 -11.43
C TYR A 269 -7.15 -3.00 -12.46
N ASP A 270 -6.12 -2.43 -13.08
CA ASP A 270 -6.28 -1.57 -14.24
C ASP A 270 -5.01 -1.65 -15.12
N VAL A 271 -5.08 -1.09 -16.33
CA VAL A 271 -3.98 -1.03 -17.29
C VAL A 271 -3.08 0.18 -17.02
N TYR A 272 -1.89 0.23 -17.63
CA TYR A 272 -1.03 1.41 -17.58
C TYR A 272 -1.47 2.41 -18.65
N ASN A 273 -2.55 3.12 -18.35
CA ASN A 273 -3.06 4.26 -19.12
C ASN A 273 -2.83 5.61 -18.41
N ASP A 274 -2.04 5.61 -17.34
CA ASP A 274 -1.79 6.76 -16.46
C ASP A 274 -0.34 7.31 -16.57
N LEU A 275 0.42 6.83 -17.56
CA LEU A 275 1.81 7.22 -17.80
C LEU A 275 1.96 8.51 -18.62
N GLY A 276 1.03 8.77 -19.54
CA GLY A 276 1.04 9.96 -20.41
C GLY A 276 0.42 11.19 -19.74
N ASN A 277 0.58 12.37 -20.36
CA ASN A 277 -0.15 13.60 -20.00
C ASN A 277 -0.58 14.38 -21.26
N PRO A 278 -1.54 13.86 -22.04
CA PRO A 278 -1.97 14.48 -23.30
C PRO A 278 -2.56 15.88 -23.11
N ASP A 279 -3.14 16.19 -21.95
CA ASP A 279 -3.68 17.53 -21.63
C ASP A 279 -2.59 18.62 -21.62
N LYS A 280 -1.33 18.25 -21.34
CA LYS A 280 -0.19 19.18 -21.36
C LYS A 280 0.50 19.27 -22.72
N GLY A 281 0.23 18.37 -23.65
CA GLY A 281 0.87 18.34 -24.96
C GLY A 281 0.84 16.95 -25.61
N MET A 282 0.73 16.92 -26.95
CA MET A 282 0.70 15.68 -27.72
C MET A 282 2.00 14.86 -27.60
N ASP A 283 3.14 15.52 -27.37
CA ASP A 283 4.45 14.90 -27.13
C ASP A 283 4.52 14.15 -25.79
N LEU A 284 3.59 14.43 -24.87
CA LEU A 284 3.44 13.76 -23.59
C LEU A 284 2.40 12.63 -23.61
N ALA A 285 1.70 12.42 -24.74
CA ALA A 285 0.83 11.26 -24.92
C ALA A 285 1.64 9.96 -24.94
N ARG A 286 1.12 8.90 -24.32
CA ARG A 286 1.77 7.58 -24.28
C ARG A 286 0.74 6.51 -24.62
N PRO A 287 1.13 5.42 -25.31
CA PRO A 287 0.23 4.31 -25.57
C PRO A 287 -0.18 3.63 -24.25
N VAL A 288 -1.39 3.08 -24.23
CA VAL A 288 -1.87 2.26 -23.11
C VAL A 288 -1.12 0.93 -23.10
N LEU A 289 -0.52 0.56 -21.97
CA LEU A 289 0.12 -0.75 -21.80
C LEU A 289 -0.79 -1.69 -21.02
N GLY A 290 -1.16 -2.81 -21.64
CA GLY A 290 -2.11 -3.78 -21.13
C GLY A 290 -3.28 -3.99 -22.10
N GLY A 291 -3.75 -5.22 -22.20
CA GLY A 291 -4.80 -5.62 -23.15
C GLY A 291 -4.27 -6.61 -24.17
N LYS A 292 -4.91 -6.69 -25.33
CA LYS A 292 -4.53 -7.62 -26.41
C LYS A 292 -3.44 -7.05 -27.32
N GLU A 293 -3.49 -5.74 -27.60
CA GLU A 293 -2.59 -5.08 -28.56
C GLU A 293 -1.17 -4.91 -28.01
N ILE A 294 -1.05 -4.42 -26.77
CA ILE A 294 0.23 -4.28 -26.06
C ILE A 294 0.10 -5.02 -24.73
N PRO A 295 0.30 -6.35 -24.69
CA PRO A 295 0.20 -7.12 -23.46
C PRO A 295 1.18 -6.62 -22.40
N TYR A 296 0.66 -6.39 -21.19
CA TYR A 296 1.45 -5.93 -20.06
C TYR A 296 0.78 -6.34 -18.75
N PRO A 297 1.54 -6.58 -17.66
CA PRO A 297 0.97 -6.78 -16.33
C PRO A 297 -0.02 -5.67 -15.95
N ARG A 298 -1.03 -6.02 -15.17
CA ARG A 298 -1.95 -5.03 -14.60
C ARG A 298 -1.31 -4.32 -13.41
N ARG A 299 -1.78 -3.11 -13.14
CA ARG A 299 -1.42 -2.32 -11.97
C ARG A 299 -2.61 -2.16 -11.02
N CYS A 300 -2.36 -1.55 -9.86
CA CYS A 300 -3.42 -1.19 -8.91
C CYS A 300 -4.32 -0.10 -9.49
N ARG A 301 -5.63 -0.38 -9.56
CA ARG A 301 -6.65 0.58 -10.01
C ARG A 301 -6.72 1.78 -9.09
N THR A 302 -6.71 2.98 -9.67
CA THR A 302 -6.85 4.25 -8.96
C THR A 302 -8.17 4.95 -9.25
N GLY A 303 -8.74 4.72 -10.43
CA GLY A 303 -10.09 5.15 -10.78
C GLY A 303 -10.27 6.66 -10.91
N ARG A 304 -9.20 7.44 -11.10
CA ARG A 304 -9.28 8.87 -11.39
C ARG A 304 -9.97 9.08 -12.75
N PRO A 305 -10.55 10.27 -12.99
CA PRO A 305 -11.17 10.56 -14.28
C PRO A 305 -10.16 10.47 -15.42
N ALA A 306 -10.66 10.28 -16.64
CA ALA A 306 -9.85 10.38 -17.84
C ALA A 306 -9.33 11.80 -18.07
N THR A 307 -8.31 11.93 -18.90
CA THR A 307 -7.83 13.23 -19.39
C THR A 307 -8.84 13.86 -20.35
N ASP A 308 -8.82 15.18 -20.48
CA ASP A 308 -9.73 15.91 -21.37
C ASP A 308 -9.38 15.65 -22.85
N ALA A 309 -8.09 15.46 -23.15
CA ALA A 309 -7.58 15.23 -24.50
C ALA A 309 -7.68 13.76 -24.99
N ASP A 310 -7.65 12.76 -24.08
CA ASP A 310 -7.82 11.34 -24.42
C ASP A 310 -8.64 10.60 -23.35
N LEU A 311 -9.84 10.14 -23.73
CA LEU A 311 -10.74 9.40 -22.85
C LEU A 311 -10.19 8.03 -22.41
N ARG A 312 -9.16 7.51 -23.10
CA ARG A 312 -8.51 6.24 -22.75
C ARG A 312 -7.38 6.43 -21.74
N ALA A 313 -6.87 7.64 -21.57
CA ALA A 313 -5.79 7.96 -20.64
C ALA A 313 -6.37 8.45 -19.30
N GLU A 314 -5.90 7.88 -18.19
CA GLU A 314 -6.28 8.33 -16.85
C GLU A 314 -5.49 9.61 -16.49
N SER A 315 -6.17 10.57 -15.87
CA SER A 315 -5.55 11.81 -15.38
C SER A 315 -4.39 11.55 -14.44
N ARG A 316 -3.36 12.39 -14.51
CA ARG A 316 -2.16 12.26 -13.67
C ARG A 316 -2.34 12.91 -12.30
N VAL A 317 -1.72 12.29 -11.30
CA VAL A 317 -1.49 12.94 -10.01
C VAL A 317 -0.21 13.77 -10.12
N GLU A 318 -0.34 15.08 -9.97
CA GLU A 318 0.80 16.00 -9.95
C GLU A 318 1.50 15.96 -8.58
N LYS A 319 2.83 15.94 -8.64
CA LYS A 319 3.67 15.99 -7.44
C LYS A 319 3.41 17.31 -6.69
N PRO A 320 3.44 17.32 -5.34
CA PRO A 320 3.93 16.27 -4.45
C PRO A 320 2.86 15.27 -3.98
N HIS A 321 1.64 15.30 -4.52
CA HIS A 321 0.55 14.44 -4.05
C HIS A 321 0.87 12.95 -4.28
N PRO A 322 0.58 12.07 -3.30
CA PRO A 322 0.84 10.64 -3.43
C PRO A 322 -0.14 10.00 -4.41
N VAL A 323 0.36 9.06 -5.21
CA VAL A 323 -0.50 8.14 -5.98
C VAL A 323 -1.12 7.15 -5.02
N TYR A 324 -2.40 6.84 -5.22
CA TYR A 324 -3.10 5.86 -4.41
C TYR A 324 -2.46 4.47 -4.50
N VAL A 325 -2.29 3.87 -3.33
CA VAL A 325 -2.18 2.43 -3.10
C VAL A 325 -3.08 2.10 -1.90
N PRO A 326 -3.53 0.85 -1.73
CA PRO A 326 -4.28 0.46 -0.54
C PRO A 326 -3.59 0.92 0.75
N ARG A 327 -4.35 1.41 1.72
CA ARG A 327 -3.83 2.19 2.85
C ARG A 327 -2.67 1.52 3.61
N ASP A 328 -2.72 0.20 3.73
CA ASP A 328 -1.71 -0.61 4.44
C ASP A 328 -0.45 -0.90 3.59
N GLU A 329 -0.51 -0.71 2.27
CA GLU A 329 0.63 -0.81 1.33
C GLU A 329 1.38 0.52 1.15
N ALA A 330 0.76 1.62 1.58
CA ALA A 330 1.38 2.94 1.53
C ALA A 330 2.59 2.99 2.47
N PHE A 331 3.65 3.70 2.04
CA PHE A 331 4.82 3.90 2.88
C PHE A 331 4.46 4.58 4.21
N ASP A 332 5.10 4.11 5.26
CA ASP A 332 5.15 4.83 6.53
C ASP A 332 5.92 6.15 6.36
N GLU A 333 5.66 7.13 7.21
CA GLU A 333 6.11 8.52 7.06
C GLU A 333 7.64 8.64 6.95
N LEU A 334 8.38 7.84 7.72
CA LEU A 334 9.84 7.79 7.69
C LEU A 334 10.36 7.28 6.34
N LYS A 335 9.76 6.21 5.82
CA LYS A 335 10.10 5.63 4.51
C LYS A 335 9.74 6.61 3.38
N GLN A 336 8.60 7.28 3.49
CA GLN A 336 8.19 8.30 2.54
C GLN A 336 9.19 9.48 2.53
N GLY A 337 9.68 9.91 3.71
CA GLY A 337 10.72 10.93 3.83
C GLY A 337 12.02 10.53 3.14
N ALA A 338 12.52 9.32 3.42
CA ALA A 338 13.72 8.78 2.77
C ALA A 338 13.55 8.66 1.25
N PHE A 339 12.39 8.19 0.78
CA PHE A 339 12.08 8.09 -0.65
C PHE A 339 12.06 9.48 -1.33
N LEU A 340 11.45 10.48 -0.69
CA LEU A 340 11.41 11.85 -1.23
C LEU A 340 12.82 12.46 -1.31
N ALA A 341 13.65 12.24 -0.28
CA ALA A 341 15.04 12.68 -0.28
C ALA A 341 15.85 12.00 -1.40
N GLY A 342 15.72 10.67 -1.54
CA GLY A 342 16.35 9.92 -2.63
C GLY A 342 15.89 10.37 -4.01
N ARG A 343 14.61 10.68 -4.18
CA ARG A 343 14.06 11.23 -5.44
C ARG A 343 14.61 12.62 -5.74
N LEU A 344 14.70 13.50 -4.75
CA LEU A 344 15.30 14.82 -4.92
C LEU A 344 16.76 14.69 -5.35
N ARG A 345 17.52 13.81 -4.69
CA ARG A 345 18.90 13.48 -5.07
C ARG A 345 18.96 13.01 -6.52
N ALA A 346 18.09 12.09 -6.95
CA ALA A 346 18.04 11.59 -8.32
C ALA A 346 17.72 12.68 -9.37
N VAL A 347 16.79 13.60 -9.07
CA VAL A 347 16.50 14.73 -9.98
C VAL A 347 17.72 15.64 -10.10
N LEU A 348 18.36 16.00 -8.98
CA LEU A 348 19.57 16.81 -9.01
C LEU A 348 20.69 16.12 -9.79
N HIS A 349 20.85 14.82 -9.61
CA HIS A 349 21.78 13.95 -10.35
C HIS A 349 21.47 13.91 -11.86
N SER A 350 20.20 13.88 -12.26
CA SER A 350 19.83 13.95 -13.69
C SER A 350 20.12 15.31 -14.35
N LEU A 351 20.20 16.38 -13.57
CA LEU A 351 20.50 17.74 -14.06
C LEU A 351 21.99 18.00 -14.20
N VAL A 352 22.85 17.08 -13.75
CA VAL A 352 24.31 17.23 -13.79
C VAL A 352 24.84 17.57 -15.19
N PRO A 353 24.40 16.90 -16.28
CA PRO A 353 24.83 17.26 -17.62
C PRO A 353 24.42 18.70 -18.01
N SER A 354 23.21 19.13 -17.64
CA SER A 354 22.74 20.50 -17.91
C SER A 354 23.50 21.55 -17.08
N ILE A 355 23.85 21.23 -15.84
CA ILE A 355 24.69 22.07 -14.98
C ILE A 355 26.08 22.21 -15.61
N MET A 356 26.70 21.09 -16.03
CA MET A 356 27.98 21.07 -16.74
C MET A 356 27.97 21.95 -17.99
N ALA A 357 26.94 21.81 -18.83
CA ALA A 357 26.81 22.57 -20.07
C ALA A 357 26.60 24.08 -19.86
N THR A 358 26.00 24.48 -18.73
CA THR A 358 25.79 25.90 -18.40
C THR A 358 27.06 26.60 -17.90
N ILE A 359 28.00 25.83 -17.34
CA ILE A 359 29.21 26.36 -16.68
C ILE A 359 30.43 26.30 -17.58
N SER A 360 30.52 25.27 -18.42
CA SER A 360 31.63 25.09 -19.36
C SER A 360 31.20 25.57 -20.75
N ALA A 361 31.62 26.78 -21.13
CA ALA A 361 31.30 27.36 -22.44
C ALA A 361 31.81 26.51 -23.63
N ASP A 362 32.86 25.71 -23.42
CA ASP A 362 33.56 24.99 -24.51
C ASP A 362 33.70 23.46 -24.29
N LYS A 363 33.15 22.89 -23.19
CA LYS A 363 33.29 21.45 -22.86
C LYS A 363 31.99 20.86 -22.32
N HIS A 364 31.20 20.28 -23.22
CA HIS A 364 29.93 19.63 -22.88
C HIS A 364 30.07 18.14 -22.52
N ASP A 365 31.24 17.55 -22.78
CA ASP A 365 31.54 16.14 -22.54
C ASP A 365 32.56 15.96 -21.40
N PHE A 366 32.57 14.77 -20.77
CA PHE A 366 33.64 14.39 -19.85
C PHE A 366 34.97 14.35 -20.61
N GLY A 367 35.97 15.10 -20.13
CA GLY A 367 37.28 15.17 -20.78
C GLY A 367 38.16 13.95 -20.46
N SER A 368 37.86 13.25 -19.38
CA SER A 368 38.60 12.06 -18.94
C SER A 368 37.78 11.19 -17.97
N PHE A 369 38.23 9.95 -17.73
CA PHE A 369 37.67 9.10 -16.67
C PHE A 369 37.80 9.72 -15.27
N HIS A 370 38.80 10.58 -15.04
CA HIS A 370 38.93 11.34 -13.80
C HIS A 370 37.74 12.28 -13.57
N ASP A 371 37.10 12.78 -14.62
CA ASP A 371 35.89 13.60 -14.51
C ASP A 371 34.69 12.78 -14.05
N VAL A 372 34.61 11.52 -14.46
CA VAL A 372 33.62 10.56 -13.97
C VAL A 372 33.91 10.18 -12.51
N ASP A 373 35.17 9.88 -12.16
CA ASP A 373 35.58 9.53 -10.79
C ASP A 373 35.30 10.67 -9.79
N SER A 374 35.49 11.91 -10.23
CA SER A 374 35.24 13.08 -9.40
C SER A 374 33.78 13.24 -8.99
N LEU A 375 32.82 12.64 -9.71
CA LEU A 375 31.40 12.63 -9.31
C LEU A 375 31.16 11.92 -7.97
N TYR A 376 32.01 10.94 -7.65
CA TYR A 376 31.92 10.12 -6.44
C TYR A 376 32.88 10.57 -5.35
N LYS A 377 34.12 10.96 -5.71
CA LYS A 377 35.17 11.32 -4.74
C LYS A 377 35.02 12.74 -4.20
N GLU A 378 34.91 13.72 -5.10
CA GLU A 378 34.94 15.15 -4.79
C GLU A 378 33.54 15.78 -4.83
N GLY A 379 32.66 15.27 -5.69
CA GLY A 379 31.36 15.87 -5.96
C GLY A 379 31.45 17.13 -6.84
N LEU A 380 30.32 17.52 -7.41
CA LEU A 380 30.25 18.56 -8.45
C LEU A 380 30.57 19.98 -7.96
N LEU A 381 30.36 20.24 -6.67
CA LEU A 381 30.58 21.55 -6.06
C LEU A 381 32.07 21.91 -5.95
N LEU A 382 32.90 20.93 -5.57
CA LEU A 382 34.31 21.16 -5.22
C LEU A 382 35.22 21.29 -6.45
N LYS A 383 34.93 20.59 -7.55
CA LYS A 383 35.80 20.59 -8.75
C LYS A 383 35.46 21.68 -9.78
N MET A 384 34.20 22.09 -9.90
CA MET A 384 33.77 23.02 -10.95
C MET A 384 33.72 24.48 -10.53
N GLY A 385 34.12 24.83 -9.30
CA GLY A 385 34.08 26.21 -8.83
C GLY A 385 32.67 26.83 -8.89
N LEU A 386 31.64 26.02 -8.61
CA LEU A 386 30.24 26.48 -8.57
C LEU A 386 30.12 27.59 -7.53
N GLN A 387 30.13 28.84 -7.96
CA GLN A 387 29.73 29.95 -7.10
C GLN A 387 28.25 29.76 -6.74
N ASP A 388 27.90 29.96 -5.46
CA ASP A 388 26.53 29.83 -4.93
C ASP A 388 25.46 30.55 -5.79
N HIS A 389 25.85 31.60 -6.50
CA HIS A 389 24.99 32.35 -7.41
C HIS A 389 24.49 31.57 -8.64
N LEU A 390 25.27 30.62 -9.18
CA LEU A 390 24.87 29.81 -10.33
C LEU A 390 23.93 28.66 -9.93
N LEU A 391 24.18 28.03 -8.78
CA LEU A 391 23.25 27.06 -8.20
C LEU A 391 21.91 27.68 -7.85
N ARG A 392 21.92 28.92 -7.37
CA ARG A 392 20.69 29.71 -7.16
C ARG A 392 19.93 29.98 -8.45
N LYS A 393 20.45 29.76 -9.66
CA LYS A 393 19.62 29.87 -10.88
C LYS A 393 18.79 28.60 -11.15
N ILE A 394 19.11 27.49 -10.49
CA ILE A 394 18.36 26.25 -10.59
C ILE A 394 17.18 26.32 -9.60
N PRO A 395 15.93 26.36 -10.08
CA PRO A 395 14.76 26.60 -9.21
C PRO A 395 14.65 25.63 -8.04
N LEU A 396 15.07 24.37 -8.24
CA LEU A 396 14.99 23.31 -7.22
C LEU A 396 16.09 23.39 -6.15
N VAL A 397 17.26 23.96 -6.49
CA VAL A 397 18.41 24.05 -5.57
C VAL A 397 18.26 25.22 -4.58
N ARG A 398 17.50 26.28 -4.96
CA ARG A 398 17.19 27.41 -4.06
C ARG A 398 16.52 26.99 -2.75
N GLN A 399 15.77 25.89 -2.74
CA GLN A 399 15.06 25.40 -1.56
C GLN A 399 15.94 24.59 -0.60
N ILE A 400 17.19 24.30 -0.97
CA ILE A 400 18.12 23.44 -0.24
C ILE A 400 19.28 24.31 0.29
N GLN A 401 18.94 25.34 1.05
CA GLN A 401 19.93 26.06 1.84
C GLN A 401 20.13 25.24 3.13
N ASP A 402 21.37 24.79 3.37
CA ASP A 402 21.96 24.34 4.65
C ASP A 402 22.58 22.92 4.69
N SER A 403 22.53 22.12 3.61
CA SER A 403 23.14 20.75 3.60
C SER A 403 23.82 20.34 2.28
N SER A 404 24.18 21.31 1.44
CA SER A 404 24.50 21.13 0.02
C SER A 404 25.81 20.38 -0.29
N GLN A 405 26.75 20.25 0.64
CA GLN A 405 28.05 19.62 0.35
C GLN A 405 27.94 18.11 0.05
N GLY A 406 26.93 17.41 0.60
CA GLY A 406 26.76 15.97 0.42
C GLY A 406 25.74 15.54 -0.65
N LEU A 407 24.85 16.44 -1.10
CA LEU A 407 23.68 16.04 -1.89
C LEU A 407 23.99 15.80 -3.37
N LEU A 408 24.98 16.51 -3.93
CA LEU A 408 25.39 16.40 -5.33
C LEU A 408 26.54 15.41 -5.57
N ARG A 409 27.14 14.87 -4.50
CA ARG A 409 28.11 13.78 -4.60
C ARG A 409 27.36 12.46 -4.79
N TYR A 410 27.80 11.63 -5.71
CA TYR A 410 27.29 10.28 -5.88
C TYR A 410 27.93 9.35 -4.84
N ASP A 411 27.24 8.28 -4.47
CA ASP A 411 27.86 7.22 -3.66
C ASP A 411 28.82 6.42 -4.52
N THR A 412 29.99 6.06 -3.99
CA THR A 412 31.01 5.29 -4.72
C THR A 412 30.44 3.93 -5.13
N PRO A 413 30.38 3.61 -6.43
CA PRO A 413 29.93 2.31 -6.91
C PRO A 413 30.79 1.18 -6.33
N THR A 414 30.16 0.07 -5.94
CA THR A 414 30.86 -1.07 -5.33
C THR A 414 31.96 -1.66 -6.23
N ILE A 415 31.79 -1.59 -7.56
CA ILE A 415 32.81 -2.02 -8.53
C ILE A 415 34.10 -1.19 -8.46
N LEU A 416 34.02 0.06 -7.99
CA LEU A 416 35.18 0.95 -7.81
C LEU A 416 35.76 0.86 -6.40
N ALA A 417 34.99 0.38 -5.42
CA ALA A 417 35.39 0.32 -4.02
C ALA A 417 36.46 -0.76 -3.72
N SER A 418 36.58 -1.81 -4.55
CA SER A 418 37.49 -2.94 -4.31
C SER A 418 38.96 -2.70 -4.70
N HIS A 419 39.30 -1.51 -5.17
CA HIS A 419 40.65 -1.19 -5.66
C HIS A 419 41.56 -0.47 -4.66
N ASP A 420 41.03 0.01 -3.52
CA ASP A 420 41.83 0.74 -2.52
C ASP A 420 42.47 -0.17 -1.44
N ASP A 421 42.05 -1.43 -1.30
CA ASP A 421 42.58 -2.36 -0.27
C ASP A 421 43.61 -3.39 -0.79
N ARG A 422 44.01 -3.32 -2.06
CA ARG A 422 45.03 -4.23 -2.63
C ARG A 422 46.14 -3.46 -3.34
N GLY A 423 46.94 -2.73 -2.56
CA GLY A 423 48.18 -2.15 -3.07
C GLY A 423 48.90 -1.30 -2.04
N LEU A 424 49.63 -1.94 -1.12
CA LEU A 424 50.91 -1.50 -0.56
C LEU A 424 51.35 -2.50 0.53
N ASN A 425 51.61 -3.74 0.13
CA ASN A 425 52.46 -4.68 0.88
C ASN A 425 53.02 -5.67 -0.13
N GLY A 426 54.14 -5.28 -0.76
CA GLY A 426 54.83 -6.08 -1.76
C GLY A 426 56.20 -5.48 -2.06
N CYS A 427 57.21 -5.98 -1.34
CA CYS A 427 58.64 -6.02 -1.66
C CYS A 427 59.30 -4.80 -2.30
N THR A 428 60.07 -4.07 -1.49
CA THR A 428 61.54 -4.11 -1.50
C THR A 428 62.06 -3.77 -0.11
#